data_AF-A0A923XTQ8-F1
#
_entry.id   AF-A0A923XTQ8-F1
#
_cell.length_a   1.000
_cell.length_b   1.000
_cell.length_c   1.000
_cell.angle_alpha   90.00
_cell.angle_beta   90.00
_cell.angle_gamma   90.00
#
_symmetry.space_group_name_H-M   'P 1'
#
loop_
_entity.id
_entity.type
_entity.pdbx_description
1 polymer ?
#
loop_
_entity_poly.entity_id
_entity_poly.type
_entity_poly.pdbx_seq_one_letter_code
_entity_poly.pdbx_strand_id
1 'polypeptide(L)'
;MIIAGDSNISTFSRGCIIPEKNNEEVKISWLGPLNSSFFIDNHPSAIKLIEVFNLEQDWKILSIGTFEVFKIFHEIKSGKPKEALLLETSHLYTRIFSQLNTKGKFAWMVGMQQIKYDIYENALAISLKKIREYSREEKLPLINLANEFNQVISNICHKLSIPIINPLPKLVAQDGILKEEYLSEDKMHINSLYDQFYYDEIKKSLGITLIRKGFIESDIFGSDGHSLGSEMAKYVKFDNKTFFNMFFKALNIPELIDQRNLVSIKQELIKIINKKISDRGDSIQIDMDTDVVNDGLLDSFDLLETYTEILDLLDLKIDFQINLYYLNSINKLADYIFKYYGQKLTKRDFFVSFQGNFDIPEQKDLIIESESKIAKMDFLVFQIFNSLIKVSSPNKKIEFGFMFLWLALHQSELKNYRKAIQLIQSSREVNIMNPIKDGRVNYYLQKWFKLL
;
A
#
# COMPACT_ATOMS: atom_id res chain seq x y z
N MET A 1 -0.67 25.12 -6.15
CA MET A 1 -1.10 24.51 -4.87
C MET A 1 -1.12 23.00 -5.00
N ILE A 2 -0.62 22.30 -3.99
CA ILE A 2 -0.72 20.85 -3.84
C ILE A 2 -1.35 20.45 -2.50
N ILE A 3 -2.19 19.42 -2.52
CA ILE A 3 -2.67 18.68 -1.33
C ILE A 3 -2.14 17.25 -1.45
N ALA A 4 -1.34 16.84 -0.47
CA ALA A 4 -0.75 15.50 -0.43
C ALA A 4 -1.04 14.82 0.91
N GLY A 5 -1.17 13.50 0.92
CA GLY A 5 -1.50 12.80 2.15
C GLY A 5 -1.90 11.35 1.99
N ASP A 6 -2.49 10.82 3.07
CA ASP A 6 -3.07 9.48 3.13
C ASP A 6 -4.42 9.37 2.40
N SER A 7 -5.12 8.25 2.54
CA SER A 7 -6.36 8.00 1.80
C SER A 7 -7.47 9.03 2.08
N ASN A 8 -7.43 9.83 3.16
CA ASN A 8 -8.41 10.88 3.41
C ASN A 8 -8.39 12.01 2.37
N ILE A 9 -7.25 12.23 1.71
CA ILE A 9 -7.17 13.24 0.65
C ILE A 9 -7.92 12.81 -0.63
N SER A 10 -8.39 11.56 -0.71
CA SER A 10 -9.28 11.10 -1.78
C SER A 10 -10.60 11.88 -1.81
N THR A 11 -11.01 12.49 -0.70
CA THR A 11 -12.17 13.41 -0.64
C THR A 11 -12.05 14.54 -1.68
N PHE A 12 -10.82 14.99 -1.97
CA PHE A 12 -10.51 16.04 -2.95
C PHE A 12 -10.39 15.51 -4.39
N SER A 13 -10.39 14.19 -4.60
CA SER A 13 -10.16 13.60 -5.93
C SER A 13 -11.40 13.59 -6.84
N ARG A 14 -12.58 13.87 -6.29
CA ARG A 14 -13.84 13.91 -7.06
C ARG A 14 -13.97 15.25 -7.80
N GLY A 15 -13.44 15.31 -9.02
CA GLY A 15 -13.56 16.48 -9.89
C GLY A 15 -12.37 17.43 -9.81
N CYS A 16 -12.44 18.51 -10.58
CA CYS A 16 -11.36 19.48 -10.69
C CYS A 16 -11.55 20.56 -9.62
N ILE A 17 -10.65 20.63 -8.64
CA ILE A 17 -10.67 21.69 -7.62
C ILE A 17 -9.70 22.78 -8.05
N ILE A 18 -10.16 24.02 -7.99
CA ILE A 18 -9.36 25.19 -8.34
C ILE A 18 -9.49 26.24 -7.23
N PRO A 19 -8.43 27.01 -6.93
CA PRO A 19 -8.57 28.25 -6.20
C PRO A 19 -9.35 29.26 -7.04
N GLU A 20 -10.35 29.90 -6.44
CA GLU A 20 -11.25 30.85 -7.10
C GLU A 20 -10.51 31.99 -7.85
N LYS A 21 -9.33 32.39 -7.35
CA LYS A 21 -8.58 33.54 -7.85
C LYS A 21 -7.65 33.26 -9.04
N ASN A 22 -7.10 32.04 -9.17
CA ASN A 22 -6.07 31.74 -10.18
C ASN A 22 -6.51 30.69 -11.21
N ASN A 23 -7.65 30.01 -11.00
CA ASN A 23 -8.19 29.00 -11.92
C ASN A 23 -7.22 27.83 -12.23
N GLU A 24 -6.11 27.71 -11.52
CA GLU A 24 -5.14 26.63 -11.67
C GLU A 24 -5.60 25.42 -10.85
N GLU A 25 -5.49 24.23 -11.43
CA GLU A 25 -5.90 23.01 -10.73
C GLU A 25 -5.04 22.73 -9.50
N VAL A 26 -5.71 22.45 -8.38
CA VAL A 26 -5.07 21.95 -7.17
C VAL A 26 -4.58 20.53 -7.43
N LYS A 27 -3.28 20.32 -7.33
CA LYS A 27 -2.70 18.98 -7.50
C LYS A 27 -3.02 18.13 -6.27
N ILE A 28 -3.67 17.00 -6.45
CA ILE A 28 -3.97 16.04 -5.39
C ILE A 28 -3.01 14.85 -5.51
N SER A 29 -2.23 14.57 -4.47
CA SER A 29 -1.17 13.54 -4.49
C SER A 29 -1.32 12.55 -3.35
N TRP A 30 -1.87 11.37 -3.64
CA TRP A 30 -1.96 10.28 -2.66
C TRP A 30 -0.60 9.61 -2.49
N LEU A 31 -0.19 9.38 -1.23
CA LEU A 31 1.15 8.91 -0.88
C LEU A 31 1.17 7.50 -0.30
N GLY A 32 0.02 6.82 -0.24
CA GLY A 32 -0.11 5.55 0.46
C GLY A 32 -0.14 5.71 1.98
N PRO A 33 0.14 4.63 2.73
CA PRO A 33 0.13 4.61 4.20
C PRO A 33 1.39 5.26 4.79
N LEU A 34 1.66 6.51 4.42
CA LEU A 34 2.85 7.25 4.83
C LEU A 34 2.84 7.51 6.34
N ASN A 35 3.93 7.15 7.02
CA ASN A 35 4.17 7.45 8.44
C ASN A 35 5.49 8.20 8.62
N SER A 36 5.77 8.67 9.84
CA SER A 36 6.95 9.47 10.13
C SER A 36 8.29 8.72 9.95
N SER A 37 8.33 7.42 10.24
CA SER A 37 9.54 6.59 10.03
C SER A 37 10.00 6.58 8.57
N PHE A 38 9.09 6.70 7.61
CA PHE A 38 9.43 6.69 6.18
C PHE A 38 10.36 7.84 5.78
N PHE A 39 10.31 8.97 6.50
CA PHE A 39 11.21 10.10 6.27
C PHE A 39 12.62 9.88 6.83
N ILE A 40 12.77 9.00 7.82
CA ILE A 40 14.08 8.61 8.37
C ILE A 40 14.73 7.59 7.46
N ASP A 41 13.94 6.62 7.00
CA ASP A 41 14.42 5.46 6.24
C ASP A 41 14.65 5.79 4.76
N ASN A 42 14.45 7.05 4.34
CA ASN A 42 14.48 7.48 2.95
C ASN A 42 13.55 6.62 2.07
N HIS A 43 12.37 6.30 2.58
CA HIS A 43 11.39 5.53 1.82
C HIS A 43 11.01 6.29 0.53
N PRO A 44 10.85 5.61 -0.63
CA PRO A 44 10.56 6.27 -1.90
C PRO A 44 9.38 7.25 -1.87
N SER A 45 8.29 6.91 -1.16
CA SER A 45 7.15 7.83 -0.97
C SER A 45 7.50 9.13 -0.25
N ALA A 46 8.38 9.07 0.76
CA ALA A 46 8.82 10.26 1.49
C ALA A 46 9.76 11.12 0.63
N ILE A 47 10.67 10.49 -0.12
CA ILE A 47 11.55 11.18 -1.09
C ILE A 47 10.70 11.92 -2.13
N LYS A 48 9.75 11.21 -2.76
CA LYS A 48 8.85 11.80 -3.77
C LYS A 48 8.05 12.97 -3.21
N LEU A 49 7.53 12.85 -1.98
CA LEU A 49 6.85 13.96 -1.32
C LEU A 49 7.76 15.18 -1.18
N ILE A 50 8.98 14.96 -0.66
CA ILE A 50 9.96 16.03 -0.47
C ILE A 50 10.30 16.71 -1.80
N GLU A 51 10.53 15.94 -2.87
CA GLU A 51 10.79 16.46 -4.21
C GLU A 51 9.63 17.33 -4.71
N VAL A 52 8.40 16.81 -4.65
CA VAL A 52 7.22 17.53 -5.11
C VAL A 52 6.99 18.80 -4.28
N PHE A 53 7.18 18.73 -2.97
CA PHE A 53 7.05 19.89 -2.07
C PHE A 53 8.19 20.90 -2.22
N ASN A 54 9.36 20.50 -2.73
CA ASN A 54 10.46 21.41 -3.02
C ASN A 54 10.26 22.16 -4.35
N LEU A 55 9.48 21.60 -5.26
CA LEU A 55 9.15 22.21 -6.55
C LEU A 55 7.95 23.17 -6.45
N GLU A 56 6.98 22.91 -5.56
CA GLU A 56 5.83 23.78 -5.35
C GLU A 56 6.21 25.08 -4.61
N GLN A 57 5.93 26.22 -5.24
CA GLN A 57 6.25 27.56 -4.71
C GLN A 57 5.07 28.20 -3.98
N ASP A 58 3.84 27.76 -4.23
CA ASP A 58 2.65 28.25 -3.54
C ASP A 58 2.32 27.36 -2.33
N TRP A 59 1.03 27.14 -2.04
CA TRP A 59 0.59 26.36 -0.89
C TRP A 59 0.77 24.86 -1.08
N LYS A 60 1.35 24.25 -0.04
CA LYS A 60 1.52 22.82 0.14
C LYS A 60 0.77 22.40 1.38
N ILE A 61 -0.23 21.55 1.21
CA ILE A 61 -1.05 21.04 2.32
C ILE A 61 -0.70 19.56 2.48
N LEU A 62 -0.28 19.17 3.68
CA LEU A 62 0.03 17.77 4.01
C LEU A 62 -0.98 17.22 5.01
N SER A 63 -1.60 16.08 4.68
CA SER A 63 -2.46 15.32 5.59
C SER A 63 -1.89 13.93 5.83
N ILE A 64 -1.19 13.79 6.95
CA ILE A 64 -0.64 12.53 7.44
C ILE A 64 -0.85 12.45 8.95
N GLY A 65 -0.76 11.25 9.49
CA GLY A 65 -0.87 10.99 10.93
C GLY A 65 -1.81 9.84 11.27
N THR A 66 -2.77 9.55 10.39
CA THR A 66 -3.74 8.45 10.58
C THR A 66 -3.03 7.12 10.83
N PHE A 67 -2.07 6.77 9.97
CA PHE A 67 -1.27 5.54 10.12
C PHE A 67 -0.31 5.58 11.31
N GLU A 68 0.14 6.77 11.73
CA GLU A 68 0.97 6.91 12.92
C GLU A 68 0.16 6.58 14.18
N VAL A 69 -1.08 7.06 14.27
CA VAL A 69 -1.97 6.75 15.39
C VAL A 69 -2.20 5.24 15.52
N PHE A 70 -2.43 4.53 14.41
CA PHE A 70 -2.54 3.07 14.43
C PHE A 70 -1.25 2.39 14.91
N LYS A 71 -0.10 2.80 14.38
CA LYS A 71 1.20 2.25 14.79
C LYS A 71 1.42 2.44 16.29
N ILE A 72 1.22 3.65 16.81
CA ILE A 72 1.34 3.95 18.24
C ILE A 72 0.35 3.09 19.04
N PHE A 73 -0.89 2.97 18.59
CA PHE A 73 -1.90 2.15 19.26
C PHE A 73 -1.47 0.68 19.39
N HIS A 74 -0.93 0.09 18.34
CA HIS A 74 -0.40 -1.28 18.36
C HIS A 74 0.82 -1.44 19.26
N GLU A 75 1.70 -0.44 19.28
CA GLU A 75 2.88 -0.43 20.13
C GLU A 75 2.50 -0.32 21.62
N ILE A 76 1.47 0.47 21.95
CA ILE A 76 0.88 0.52 23.30
C ILE A 76 0.31 -0.84 23.69
N LYS A 77 -0.47 -1.48 22.81
CA LYS A 77 -0.99 -2.85 23.04
C LYS A 77 0.12 -3.87 23.27
N SER A 78 1.30 -3.63 22.68
CA SER A 78 2.50 -4.47 22.85
C SER A 78 3.31 -4.14 24.10
N GLY A 79 2.81 -3.23 24.95
CA GLY A 79 3.42 -2.87 26.24
C GLY A 79 4.38 -1.68 26.21
N LYS A 80 4.53 -0.98 25.08
CA LYS A 80 5.37 0.22 25.03
C LYS A 80 4.63 1.43 25.68
N PRO A 81 5.33 2.29 26.45
CA PRO A 81 4.71 3.45 27.08
C PRO A 81 4.22 4.47 26.04
N LYS A 82 2.94 4.87 26.13
CA LYS A 82 2.31 5.85 25.22
C LYS A 82 3.09 7.17 25.16
N GLU A 83 3.52 7.67 26.31
CA GLU A 83 4.20 8.96 26.44
C GLU A 83 5.55 8.96 25.71
N ALA A 84 6.28 7.83 25.76
CA ALA A 84 7.54 7.67 25.04
C ALA A 84 7.32 7.68 23.52
N LEU A 85 6.29 6.98 23.05
CA LEU A 85 5.93 6.91 21.62
C LEU A 85 5.50 8.27 21.07
N LEU A 86 4.67 9.02 21.81
CA LEU A 86 4.26 10.37 21.42
C LEU A 86 5.44 11.36 21.43
N LEU A 87 6.38 11.21 22.37
CA LEU A 87 7.59 12.04 22.41
C LEU A 87 8.51 11.76 21.21
N GLU A 88 8.77 10.49 20.88
CA GLU A 88 9.53 10.09 19.70
C GLU A 88 8.89 10.67 18.43
N THR A 89 7.58 10.45 18.28
CA THR A 89 6.79 10.95 17.16
C THR A 89 6.87 12.48 17.06
N SER A 90 6.82 13.19 18.19
CA SER A 90 6.96 14.65 18.24
C SER A 90 8.30 15.13 17.68
N HIS A 91 9.40 14.45 18.03
CA HIS A 91 10.73 14.77 17.48
C HIS A 91 10.80 14.54 15.97
N LEU A 92 10.22 13.44 15.48
CA LEU A 92 10.18 13.14 14.06
C LEU A 92 9.37 14.17 13.27
N TYR A 93 8.15 14.47 13.71
CA TYR A 93 7.31 15.48 13.06
C TYR A 93 7.92 16.88 13.12
N THR A 94 8.61 17.25 14.20
CA THR A 94 9.34 18.51 14.28
C THR A 94 10.39 18.60 13.17
N ARG A 95 11.17 17.53 12.96
CA ARG A 95 12.18 17.46 11.89
C ARG A 95 11.54 17.49 10.50
N ILE A 96 10.52 16.68 10.26
CA ILE A 96 9.81 16.60 8.98
C ILE A 96 9.21 17.96 8.62
N PHE A 97 8.48 18.59 9.54
CA PHE A 97 7.83 19.87 9.28
C PHE A 97 8.85 20.99 9.10
N SER A 98 9.94 20.99 9.86
CA SER A 98 11.03 21.94 9.64
C SER A 98 11.64 21.81 8.24
N GLN A 99 11.81 20.57 7.75
CA GLN A 99 12.32 20.31 6.41
C GLN A 99 11.36 20.76 5.31
N LEU A 100 10.06 20.44 5.44
CA LEU A 100 9.04 20.76 4.44
C LEU A 100 8.66 22.25 4.40
N ASN A 101 8.88 22.98 5.51
CA ASN A 101 8.59 24.41 5.66
C ASN A 101 9.74 25.34 5.20
N THR A 102 10.66 24.85 4.37
CA THR A 102 11.83 25.63 3.91
C THR A 102 11.59 26.45 2.64
N LYS A 103 10.63 26.04 1.80
CA LYS A 103 10.31 26.68 0.51
C LYS A 103 8.80 26.80 0.33
N GLY A 104 8.32 27.85 -0.33
CA GLY A 104 6.88 28.07 -0.53
C GLY A 104 6.10 28.21 0.78
N LYS A 105 4.78 28.00 0.74
CA LYS A 105 3.91 28.05 1.92
C LYS A 105 3.50 26.64 2.30
N PHE A 106 3.55 26.32 3.59
CA PHE A 106 3.25 24.98 4.09
C PHE A 106 2.15 25.03 5.14
N ALA A 107 1.18 24.13 5.05
CA ALA A 107 0.14 23.93 6.05
C ALA A 107 -0.01 22.43 6.35
N TRP A 108 -0.38 22.12 7.59
CA TRP A 108 -0.73 20.77 7.99
C TRP A 108 -2.26 20.65 8.11
N MET A 109 -2.79 19.57 7.55
CA MET A 109 -4.20 19.23 7.62
C MET A 109 -4.38 18.02 8.52
N VAL A 110 -5.19 18.20 9.57
CA VAL A 110 -5.43 17.20 10.60
C VAL A 110 -5.98 15.91 9.98
N GLY A 111 -5.37 14.77 10.32
CA GLY A 111 -5.83 13.46 9.90
C GLY A 111 -7.15 13.08 10.58
N MET A 112 -7.99 12.32 9.88
CA MET A 112 -9.29 11.91 10.40
C MET A 112 -9.14 10.88 11.52
N GLN A 113 -9.94 11.03 12.59
CA GLN A 113 -10.06 10.00 13.62
C GLN A 113 -10.63 8.74 12.99
N GLN A 114 -9.93 7.61 13.08
CA GLN A 114 -10.46 6.37 12.55
C GLN A 114 -11.36 5.70 13.59
N ILE A 115 -12.49 5.18 13.13
CA ILE A 115 -13.48 4.50 13.98
C ILE A 115 -13.50 2.98 13.79
N LYS A 116 -12.57 2.44 12.98
CA LYS A 116 -12.39 1.00 12.69
C LYS A 116 -10.94 0.56 12.96
N TYR A 117 -10.77 -0.57 13.65
CA TYR A 117 -9.46 -1.17 14.00
C TYR A 117 -9.03 -2.32 13.09
N ASP A 118 -9.95 -2.91 12.32
CA ASP A 118 -9.73 -4.18 11.61
C ASP A 118 -8.63 -4.13 10.54
N ILE A 119 -8.16 -2.94 10.15
CA ILE A 119 -7.15 -2.77 9.10
C ILE A 119 -5.81 -3.44 9.47
N TYR A 120 -5.53 -3.63 10.77
CA TYR A 120 -4.29 -4.26 11.24
C TYR A 120 -4.48 -5.59 11.98
N GLU A 121 -5.68 -5.89 12.49
CA GLU A 121 -5.95 -7.17 13.13
C GLU A 121 -6.29 -8.24 12.08
N ASN A 122 -5.23 -8.76 11.42
CA ASN A 122 -5.26 -9.84 10.43
C ASN A 122 -6.19 -9.58 9.22
N ALA A 123 -5.60 -9.43 8.03
CA ALA A 123 -6.32 -9.55 6.76
C ALA A 123 -7.17 -10.84 6.65
N LEU A 124 -6.82 -11.88 7.43
CA LEU A 124 -7.57 -13.13 7.58
C LEU A 124 -8.91 -13.00 8.35
N ALA A 125 -9.09 -11.98 9.19
CA ALA A 125 -10.33 -11.74 9.93
C ALA A 125 -11.35 -10.94 9.11
N ILE A 126 -10.87 -10.11 8.17
CA ILE A 126 -11.67 -9.28 7.27
C ILE A 126 -12.46 -10.15 6.28
N SER A 127 -11.87 -11.26 5.79
CA SER A 127 -12.54 -12.14 4.81
C SER A 127 -13.66 -13.03 5.40
N LEU A 128 -13.76 -13.14 6.73
CA LEU A 128 -14.66 -14.10 7.39
C LEU A 128 -15.69 -13.49 8.33
N LYS A 129 -15.73 -12.16 8.51
CA LYS A 129 -16.72 -11.52 9.38
C LYS A 129 -17.44 -10.40 8.66
N LYS A 130 -18.79 -10.47 8.69
CA LYS A 130 -19.66 -9.28 8.65
C LYS A 130 -18.96 -8.18 9.44
N ILE A 131 -18.76 -7.02 8.82
CA ILE A 131 -18.18 -5.82 9.43
C ILE A 131 -18.71 -5.73 10.86
N ARG A 132 -17.84 -5.99 11.85
CA ARG A 132 -18.25 -5.93 13.24
C ARG A 132 -18.44 -4.46 13.58
N GLU A 133 -19.66 -4.08 13.92
CA GLU A 133 -19.91 -2.77 14.51
C GLU A 133 -19.23 -2.75 15.88
N TYR A 134 -18.18 -1.92 16.00
CA TYR A 134 -17.52 -1.68 17.27
C TYR A 134 -18.43 -0.86 18.18
N SER A 135 -18.53 -1.27 19.45
CA SER A 135 -19.21 -0.47 20.45
C SER A 135 -18.52 0.89 20.61
N ARG A 136 -19.25 1.84 21.19
CA ARG A 136 -18.68 3.14 21.55
C ARG A 136 -17.46 2.99 22.46
N GLU A 137 -17.53 2.14 23.48
CA GLU A 137 -16.39 1.94 24.40
C GLU A 137 -15.17 1.36 23.69
N GLU A 138 -15.40 0.54 22.67
CA GLU A 138 -14.32 -0.05 21.87
C GLU A 138 -13.60 1.00 20.99
N LYS A 139 -14.32 2.02 20.47
CA LYS A 139 -13.77 3.10 19.62
C LYS A 139 -12.96 4.15 20.41
N LEU A 140 -13.34 4.42 21.66
CA LEU A 140 -12.80 5.52 22.46
C LEU A 140 -11.27 5.53 22.63
N PRO A 141 -10.58 4.41 22.89
CA PRO A 141 -9.13 4.42 23.07
C PRO A 141 -8.35 4.97 21.86
N LEU A 142 -8.78 4.68 20.63
CA LEU A 142 -8.11 5.17 19.42
C LEU A 142 -8.46 6.61 19.14
N ILE A 143 -9.71 7.01 19.38
CA ILE A 143 -10.14 8.41 19.24
C ILE A 143 -9.38 9.30 20.21
N ASN A 144 -9.23 8.87 21.47
CA ASN A 144 -8.44 9.59 22.47
C ASN A 144 -6.97 9.69 22.06
N LEU A 145 -6.39 8.59 21.57
CA LEU A 145 -5.02 8.61 21.07
C LEU A 145 -4.85 9.53 19.86
N ALA A 146 -5.81 9.52 18.92
CA ALA A 146 -5.81 10.41 17.77
C ALA A 146 -5.89 11.89 18.18
N ASN A 147 -6.69 12.21 19.20
CA ASN A 147 -6.78 13.57 19.76
C ASN A 147 -5.48 13.99 20.43
N GLU A 148 -4.89 13.12 21.24
CA GLU A 148 -3.59 13.37 21.88
C GLU A 148 -2.49 13.58 20.83
N PHE A 149 -2.43 12.71 19.81
CA PHE A 149 -1.52 12.85 18.69
C PHE A 149 -1.73 14.17 17.95
N ASN A 150 -2.97 14.51 17.59
CA ASN A 150 -3.30 15.75 16.89
C ASN A 150 -2.92 16.99 17.71
N GLN A 151 -3.06 16.94 19.04
CA GLN A 151 -2.63 18.01 19.94
C GLN A 151 -1.09 18.16 19.93
N VAL A 152 -0.36 17.04 19.98
CA VAL A 152 1.11 17.05 19.88
C VAL A 152 1.56 17.70 18.57
N ILE A 153 0.98 17.29 17.43
CA ILE A 153 1.33 17.86 16.12
C ILE A 153 0.90 19.32 16.00
N SER A 154 -0.25 19.70 16.56
CA SER A 154 -0.69 21.11 16.61
C SER A 154 0.30 21.99 17.36
N ASN A 155 0.83 21.52 18.49
CA ASN A 155 1.85 22.24 19.25
C ASN A 155 3.14 22.44 18.44
N ILE A 156 3.53 21.47 17.61
CA ILE A 156 4.67 21.59 16.70
C ILE A 156 4.35 22.64 15.62
N CYS A 157 3.17 22.59 15.01
CA CYS A 157 2.74 23.55 14.01
C CYS A 157 2.78 24.99 14.55
N HIS A 158 2.28 25.22 15.76
CA HIS A 158 2.35 26.53 16.41
C HIS A 158 3.80 27.01 16.62
N LYS A 159 4.71 26.12 17.07
CA LYS A 159 6.13 26.47 17.25
C LYS A 159 6.83 26.83 15.94
N LEU A 160 6.41 26.20 14.83
CA LEU A 160 6.99 26.41 13.50
C LEU A 160 6.21 27.43 12.66
N SER A 161 5.20 28.09 13.24
CA SER A 161 4.29 29.01 12.53
C SER A 161 3.63 28.40 11.29
N ILE A 162 3.31 27.10 11.35
CA ILE A 162 2.62 26.35 10.29
C ILE A 162 1.11 26.45 10.53
N PRO A 163 0.33 26.95 9.56
CA PRO A 163 -1.13 26.94 9.64
C PRO A 163 -1.69 25.53 9.75
N ILE A 164 -2.75 25.38 10.56
CA ILE A 164 -3.45 24.13 10.79
C ILE A 164 -4.82 24.20 10.10
N ILE A 165 -5.14 23.20 9.28
CA ILE A 165 -6.46 22.99 8.69
C ILE A 165 -7.12 21.87 9.50
N ASN A 166 -8.11 22.21 10.32
CA ASN A 166 -8.75 21.25 11.22
C ASN A 166 -10.27 21.18 10.98
N PRO A 167 -10.75 20.26 10.13
CA PRO A 167 -12.17 20.09 9.87
C PRO A 167 -12.90 19.33 10.98
N LEU A 168 -12.18 18.66 11.90
CA LEU A 168 -12.77 17.78 12.91
C LEU A 168 -13.87 18.44 13.76
N PRO A 169 -13.74 19.69 14.25
CA PRO A 169 -14.78 20.32 15.08
C PRO A 169 -16.16 20.40 14.41
N LYS A 170 -16.22 20.41 13.07
CA LYS A 170 -17.48 20.37 12.32
C LYS A 170 -17.98 18.94 12.05
N LEU A 171 -17.06 17.97 12.06
CA LEU A 171 -17.29 16.58 11.67
C LEU A 171 -17.60 15.65 12.85
N VAL A 172 -17.21 16.03 14.08
CA VAL A 172 -17.48 15.25 15.29
C VAL A 172 -18.81 15.63 15.94
N ALA A 173 -19.43 14.67 16.61
CA ALA A 173 -20.55 14.87 17.50
C ALA A 173 -20.08 15.45 18.85
N GLN A 174 -21.03 15.73 19.75
CA GLN A 174 -20.73 16.29 21.08
C GLN A 174 -19.84 15.38 21.93
N ASP A 175 -19.85 14.08 21.66
CA ASP A 175 -19.02 13.09 22.33
C ASP A 175 -17.61 12.95 21.74
N GLY A 176 -17.29 13.75 20.72
CA GLY A 176 -15.99 13.76 20.06
C GLY A 176 -15.78 12.63 19.06
N ILE A 177 -16.81 11.84 18.76
CA ILE A 177 -16.77 10.79 17.73
C ILE A 177 -17.23 11.37 16.40
N LEU A 178 -16.62 10.96 15.28
CA LEU A 178 -17.10 11.33 13.96
C LEU A 178 -18.55 10.92 13.74
N LYS A 179 -19.33 11.86 13.22
CA LYS A 179 -20.72 11.64 12.81
C LYS A 179 -20.76 10.66 11.66
N GLU A 180 -21.41 9.52 11.86
CA GLU A 180 -21.42 8.43 10.87
C GLU A 180 -22.14 8.82 9.58
N GLU A 181 -23.05 9.79 9.63
CA GLU A 181 -23.72 10.37 8.46
C GLU A 181 -22.76 11.16 7.55
N TYR A 182 -21.61 11.59 8.05
CA TYR A 182 -20.60 12.33 7.27
C TYR A 182 -19.54 11.42 6.64
N LEU A 183 -19.55 10.13 6.98
CA LEU A 183 -18.60 9.15 6.46
C LEU A 183 -19.14 8.48 5.19
N SER A 184 -18.23 8.04 4.32
CA SER A 184 -18.55 7.14 3.21
C SER A 184 -19.01 5.77 3.71
N GLU A 185 -19.46 4.91 2.78
CA GLU A 185 -19.91 3.55 3.07
C GLU A 185 -18.83 2.71 3.78
N ASP A 186 -17.56 2.94 3.45
CA ASP A 186 -16.42 2.30 4.13
C ASP A 186 -16.26 2.74 5.60
N LYS A 187 -16.96 3.79 6.04
CA LYS A 187 -16.88 4.40 7.38
C LYS A 187 -15.48 4.84 7.79
N MET A 188 -14.60 5.10 6.82
CA MET A 188 -13.21 5.54 7.04
C MET A 188 -12.93 6.90 6.43
N HIS A 189 -13.53 7.19 5.27
CA HIS A 189 -13.35 8.48 4.58
C HIS A 189 -14.56 9.38 4.78
N ILE A 190 -14.35 10.68 4.56
CA ILE A 190 -15.45 11.64 4.52
C ILE A 190 -16.21 11.48 3.21
N ASN A 191 -17.54 11.39 3.32
CA ASN A 191 -18.40 11.40 2.15
C ASN A 191 -18.23 12.74 1.42
N SER A 192 -18.06 12.69 0.10
CA SER A 192 -17.79 13.88 -0.71
C SER A 192 -18.89 14.93 -0.69
N LEU A 193 -20.09 14.60 -0.22
CA LEU A 193 -21.15 15.59 0.02
C LEU A 193 -20.81 16.57 1.16
N TYR A 194 -19.83 16.22 1.99
CA TYR A 194 -19.39 16.99 3.16
C TYR A 194 -17.95 17.51 3.02
N ASP A 195 -17.38 17.49 1.83
CA ASP A 195 -16.04 18.01 1.56
C ASP A 195 -15.92 19.53 1.77
N GLN A 196 -17.04 20.25 1.70
CA GLN A 196 -17.12 21.69 1.98
C GLN A 196 -16.57 22.05 3.37
N PHE A 197 -16.62 21.14 4.35
CA PHE A 197 -15.99 21.36 5.65
C PHE A 197 -14.47 21.55 5.55
N TYR A 198 -13.80 20.85 4.63
CA TYR A 198 -12.40 21.08 4.34
C TYR A 198 -12.18 22.42 3.64
N TYR A 199 -13.01 22.76 2.67
CA TYR A 199 -12.87 24.02 1.91
C TYR A 199 -13.04 25.24 2.82
N ASP A 200 -14.01 25.19 3.73
CA ASP A 200 -14.23 26.23 4.73
C ASP A 200 -13.01 26.42 5.63
N GLU A 201 -12.42 25.34 6.13
CA GLU A 201 -11.24 25.42 7.00
C GLU A 201 -9.99 25.83 6.21
N ILE A 202 -9.85 25.44 4.94
CA ILE A 202 -8.79 25.95 4.05
C ILE A 202 -8.95 27.46 3.84
N LYS A 203 -10.17 27.93 3.60
CA LYS A 203 -10.45 29.37 3.45
C LYS A 203 -10.15 30.14 4.73
N LYS A 204 -10.57 29.60 5.88
CA LYS A 204 -10.35 30.20 7.20
C LYS A 204 -8.87 30.25 7.56
N SER A 205 -8.14 29.15 7.39
CA SER A 205 -6.75 29.04 7.81
C SER A 205 -5.76 29.68 6.83
N LEU A 206 -6.06 29.62 5.51
CA LEU A 206 -5.12 30.06 4.46
C LEU A 206 -5.60 31.28 3.67
N GLY A 207 -6.85 31.69 3.82
CA GLY A 207 -7.45 32.78 3.03
C GLY A 207 -7.80 32.39 1.58
N ILE A 208 -7.87 31.09 1.28
CA ILE A 208 -8.05 30.57 -0.08
C ILE A 208 -9.43 29.95 -0.23
N THR A 209 -10.27 30.55 -1.07
CA THR A 209 -11.52 29.91 -1.49
C THR A 209 -11.20 28.86 -2.56
N LEU A 210 -11.52 27.59 -2.26
CA LEU A 210 -11.52 26.52 -3.25
C LEU A 210 -12.93 26.36 -3.81
N ILE A 211 -13.02 26.15 -5.12
CA ILE A 211 -14.27 25.84 -5.82
C ILE A 211 -14.09 24.58 -6.67
N ARG A 212 -15.17 23.84 -6.86
CA ARG A 212 -15.19 22.64 -7.69
C ARG A 212 -15.68 22.99 -9.09
N LYS A 213 -14.86 22.77 -10.11
CA LYS A 213 -15.16 23.03 -11.52
C LYS A 213 -15.83 21.81 -12.15
N GLY A 214 -17.02 22.00 -12.73
CA GLY A 214 -17.71 20.98 -13.54
C GLY A 214 -18.61 20.00 -12.77
N PHE A 215 -19.06 20.38 -11.58
CA PHE A 215 -20.19 19.74 -10.88
C PHE A 215 -21.49 20.41 -11.33
N ILE A 216 -22.40 19.66 -11.95
CA ILE A 216 -23.77 20.13 -12.20
C ILE A 216 -24.57 19.71 -10.95
N GLU A 217 -25.30 20.65 -10.35
CA GLU A 217 -26.11 20.45 -9.13
C GLU A 217 -27.12 19.29 -9.21
N SER A 218 -27.38 18.75 -10.41
CA SER A 218 -28.29 17.61 -10.61
C SER A 218 -27.84 16.30 -9.95
N ASP A 219 -26.58 16.17 -9.55
CA ASP A 219 -26.09 14.96 -8.85
C ASP A 219 -26.46 14.93 -7.35
N ILE A 220 -27.09 15.99 -6.82
CA ILE A 220 -27.44 16.11 -5.38
C ILE A 220 -28.89 15.65 -5.11
N PHE A 221 -29.74 15.52 -6.14
CA PHE A 221 -31.11 15.02 -5.99
C PHE A 221 -31.48 14.09 -7.16
N GLY A 222 -30.99 12.86 -7.10
CA GLY A 222 -31.44 11.74 -7.94
C GLY A 222 -32.16 10.69 -7.10
N SER A 223 -33.25 11.09 -6.44
CA SER A 223 -34.29 10.12 -6.08
C SER A 223 -35.01 9.72 -7.36
N ASP A 224 -34.99 8.43 -7.65
CA ASP A 224 -35.73 7.73 -8.69
C ASP A 224 -35.02 7.58 -10.05
N GLY A 225 -35.00 6.33 -10.51
CA GLY A 225 -34.21 5.86 -11.64
C GLY A 225 -34.70 6.30 -13.01
N HIS A 226 -33.88 5.93 -14.00
CA HIS A 226 -34.17 5.90 -15.43
C HIS A 226 -34.49 7.23 -16.14
N SER A 227 -33.41 7.78 -16.69
CA SER A 227 -33.26 8.11 -18.12
C SER A 227 -33.31 9.59 -18.57
N LEU A 228 -32.25 9.88 -19.35
CA LEU A 228 -32.19 10.61 -20.62
C LEU A 228 -32.08 12.15 -20.64
N GLY A 229 -31.11 12.60 -21.45
CA GLY A 229 -30.91 13.95 -21.95
C GLY A 229 -29.45 14.22 -22.36
N SER A 230 -28.78 13.35 -23.12
CA SER A 230 -28.62 13.48 -24.59
C SER A 230 -28.21 14.87 -25.11
N GLU A 231 -26.99 15.31 -24.78
CA GLU A 231 -26.12 16.11 -25.67
C GLU A 231 -24.68 16.25 -25.10
N MET A 232 -24.49 15.98 -23.80
CA MET A 232 -23.16 15.87 -23.18
C MET A 232 -22.43 14.53 -23.40
N ALA A 233 -23.02 13.58 -24.14
CA ALA A 233 -22.41 12.29 -24.46
C ALA A 233 -21.13 12.36 -25.33
N LYS A 234 -20.73 13.57 -25.78
CA LYS A 234 -19.42 13.80 -26.43
C LYS A 234 -18.27 14.02 -25.45
N TYR A 235 -18.55 14.29 -24.18
CA TYR A 235 -17.59 14.13 -23.11
C TYR A 235 -17.99 12.88 -22.36
N VAL A 236 -17.53 11.72 -22.84
CA VAL A 236 -17.43 10.52 -22.01
C VAL A 236 -16.46 10.88 -20.88
N LYS A 237 -17.00 11.54 -19.84
CA LYS A 237 -16.36 11.63 -18.54
C LYS A 237 -16.22 10.16 -18.12
N PHE A 238 -15.04 9.61 -18.30
CA PHE A 238 -14.64 8.38 -17.64
C PHE A 238 -15.06 8.52 -16.19
N ASP A 239 -16.00 7.68 -15.77
CA ASP A 239 -16.41 7.63 -14.37
C ASP A 239 -15.17 7.21 -13.57
N ASN A 240 -14.50 8.18 -12.95
CA ASN A 240 -13.22 7.99 -12.26
C ASN A 240 -13.35 7.08 -11.01
N LYS A 241 -14.52 6.47 -10.79
CA LYS A 241 -14.86 5.69 -9.60
C LYS A 241 -14.64 4.20 -9.75
N THR A 242 -14.60 3.65 -10.98
CA THR A 242 -14.37 2.20 -11.15
C THR A 242 -12.90 1.87 -11.09
N PHE A 243 -12.56 0.75 -10.44
CA PHE A 243 -11.22 0.16 -10.45
C PHE A 243 -10.58 0.20 -11.84
N PHE A 244 -11.33 -0.19 -12.88
CA PHE A 244 -10.86 -0.20 -14.26
C PHE A 244 -10.38 1.17 -14.74
N ASN A 245 -11.12 2.24 -14.46
CA ASN A 245 -10.73 3.57 -14.93
C ASN A 245 -9.55 4.14 -14.12
N MET A 246 -9.48 3.89 -12.81
CA MET A 246 -8.30 4.22 -11.99
C MET A 246 -7.06 3.47 -12.47
N PHE A 247 -7.24 2.20 -12.82
CA PHE A 247 -6.21 1.30 -13.33
C PHE A 247 -5.61 1.79 -14.65
N PHE A 248 -6.44 2.07 -15.66
CA PHE A 248 -5.98 2.57 -16.96
C PHE A 248 -5.27 3.93 -16.83
N LYS A 249 -5.78 4.80 -15.96
CA LYS A 249 -5.14 6.09 -15.66
C LYS A 249 -3.78 5.91 -15.01
N ALA A 250 -3.65 4.99 -14.05
CA ALA A 250 -2.39 4.70 -13.37
C ALA A 250 -1.34 4.10 -14.31
N LEU A 251 -1.77 3.31 -15.29
CA LEU A 251 -0.90 2.76 -16.33
C LEU A 251 -0.43 3.81 -17.35
N ASN A 252 -0.90 5.05 -17.25
CA ASN A 252 -0.65 6.08 -18.25
C ASN A 252 -0.96 5.58 -19.66
N ILE A 253 -1.91 4.64 -19.81
CA ILE A 253 -2.44 4.22 -21.11
C ILE A 253 -3.30 5.39 -21.55
N PRO A 254 -2.80 6.32 -22.37
CA PRO A 254 -3.63 7.42 -22.83
C PRO A 254 -4.61 6.81 -23.83
N GLU A 255 -5.53 7.63 -24.30
CA GLU A 255 -6.50 7.39 -25.38
C GLU A 255 -5.88 6.95 -26.74
N LEU A 256 -4.67 6.38 -26.76
CA LEU A 256 -3.88 5.85 -27.89
C LEU A 256 -4.30 4.44 -28.32
N ILE A 257 -5.26 3.82 -27.63
CA ILE A 257 -5.78 2.51 -27.96
C ILE A 257 -7.23 2.70 -28.46
N ASP A 258 -7.52 2.28 -29.70
CA ASP A 258 -8.88 2.24 -30.28
C ASP A 258 -9.88 1.74 -29.22
N GLN A 259 -11.06 2.38 -29.09
CA GLN A 259 -12.09 2.00 -28.12
C GLN A 259 -12.41 0.48 -28.16
N ARG A 260 -12.23 -0.15 -29.32
CA ARG A 260 -12.37 -1.60 -29.51
C ARG A 260 -11.38 -2.44 -28.70
N ASN A 261 -10.15 -1.97 -28.52
CA ASN A 261 -9.13 -2.63 -27.70
C ASN A 261 -9.35 -2.38 -26.21
N LEU A 262 -9.85 -1.22 -25.79
CA LEU A 262 -10.18 -0.96 -24.38
C LEU A 262 -11.26 -1.90 -23.84
N VAL A 263 -12.30 -2.18 -24.63
CA VAL A 263 -13.34 -3.15 -24.28
C VAL A 263 -12.75 -4.55 -24.13
N SER A 264 -11.86 -4.96 -25.04
CA SER A 264 -11.16 -6.25 -24.96
C SER A 264 -10.30 -6.34 -23.69
N ILE A 265 -9.56 -5.30 -23.35
CA ILE A 265 -8.70 -5.29 -22.16
C ILE A 265 -9.54 -5.33 -20.88
N LYS A 266 -10.66 -4.59 -20.82
CA LYS A 266 -11.62 -4.66 -19.71
C LYS A 266 -12.20 -6.06 -19.54
N GLN A 267 -12.56 -6.72 -20.63
CA GLN A 267 -13.06 -8.10 -20.59
C GLN A 267 -12.00 -9.09 -20.09
N GLU A 268 -10.74 -8.94 -20.50
CA GLU A 268 -9.65 -9.77 -19.97
C GLU A 268 -9.40 -9.51 -18.48
N LEU A 269 -9.45 -8.24 -18.06
CA LEU A 269 -9.40 -7.84 -16.66
C LEU A 269 -10.48 -8.53 -15.82
N ILE A 270 -11.73 -8.56 -16.30
CA ILE A 270 -12.85 -9.23 -15.64
C ILE A 270 -12.61 -10.73 -15.55
N LYS A 271 -12.06 -11.37 -16.58
CA LYS A 271 -11.73 -12.80 -16.54
C LYS A 271 -10.66 -13.09 -15.49
N ILE A 272 -9.62 -12.27 -15.42
CA ILE A 272 -8.55 -12.40 -14.43
C ILE A 272 -9.12 -12.27 -13.01
N ILE A 273 -9.93 -11.24 -12.77
CA ILE A 273 -10.51 -11.00 -11.45
C ILE A 273 -11.50 -12.10 -11.07
N ASN A 274 -12.43 -12.48 -11.96
CA ASN A 274 -13.36 -13.60 -11.71
C ASN A 274 -12.63 -14.90 -11.42
N LYS A 275 -11.52 -15.16 -12.10
CA LYS A 275 -10.67 -16.31 -11.81
C LYS A 275 -10.07 -16.22 -10.40
N LYS A 276 -9.55 -15.06 -10.00
CA LYS A 276 -8.99 -14.87 -8.64
C LYS A 276 -10.05 -15.04 -7.55
N ILE A 277 -11.25 -14.49 -7.74
CA ILE A 277 -12.40 -14.66 -6.84
C ILE A 277 -12.79 -16.15 -6.76
N SER A 278 -12.90 -16.83 -7.92
CA SER A 278 -13.19 -18.27 -7.97
C SER A 278 -12.11 -19.13 -7.32
N ASP A 279 -10.83 -18.79 -7.48
CA ASP A 279 -9.69 -19.52 -6.89
C ASP A 279 -9.69 -19.43 -5.35
N ARG A 280 -10.35 -18.41 -4.78
CA ARG A 280 -10.58 -18.24 -3.33
C ARG A 280 -11.78 -19.05 -2.82
N GLY A 281 -12.56 -19.65 -3.71
CA GLY A 281 -13.77 -20.40 -3.38
C GLY A 281 -15.04 -19.55 -3.36
N ASP A 282 -14.96 -18.29 -3.79
CA ASP A 282 -16.12 -17.42 -3.91
C ASP A 282 -16.81 -17.63 -5.26
N SER A 283 -18.13 -17.76 -5.25
CA SER A 283 -18.96 -18.00 -6.45
C SER A 283 -19.48 -16.71 -7.09
N ILE A 284 -19.02 -15.56 -6.61
CA ILE A 284 -19.44 -14.24 -7.08
C ILE A 284 -18.84 -14.00 -8.46
N GLN A 285 -19.70 -13.82 -9.45
CA GLN A 285 -19.28 -13.34 -10.77
C GLN A 285 -19.43 -11.83 -10.83
N ILE A 286 -18.37 -11.17 -11.26
CA ILE A 286 -18.32 -9.74 -11.48
C ILE A 286 -18.41 -9.41 -12.97
N ASP A 287 -18.89 -8.22 -13.26
CA ASP A 287 -19.02 -7.66 -14.61
C ASP A 287 -18.25 -6.33 -14.76
N MET A 288 -18.48 -5.61 -15.87
CA MET A 288 -17.80 -4.35 -16.18
C MET A 288 -18.17 -3.20 -15.24
N ASP A 289 -19.32 -3.30 -14.58
CA ASP A 289 -19.89 -2.23 -13.77
C ASP A 289 -19.65 -2.49 -12.27
N THR A 290 -19.10 -3.65 -11.92
CA THR A 290 -18.79 -4.05 -10.53
C THR A 290 -17.55 -3.31 -10.01
N ASP A 291 -17.65 -2.67 -8.84
CA ASP A 291 -16.53 -1.99 -8.19
C ASP A 291 -15.79 -2.90 -7.21
N VAL A 292 -14.89 -3.68 -7.79
CA VAL A 292 -14.11 -4.73 -7.11
C VAL A 292 -13.25 -4.26 -5.94
N VAL A 293 -12.94 -2.96 -5.83
CA VAL A 293 -12.16 -2.38 -4.72
C VAL A 293 -13.07 -2.01 -3.56
N ASN A 294 -14.16 -1.29 -3.85
CA ASN A 294 -15.08 -0.82 -2.81
C ASN A 294 -15.92 -1.96 -2.22
N ASP A 295 -16.19 -3.00 -3.02
CA ASP A 295 -16.93 -4.17 -2.58
C ASP A 295 -16.07 -5.16 -1.76
N GLY A 296 -14.77 -4.88 -1.57
CA GLY A 296 -13.84 -5.75 -0.84
C GLY A 296 -13.59 -7.10 -1.50
N LEU A 297 -13.97 -7.24 -2.78
CA LEU A 297 -13.81 -8.46 -3.57
C LEU A 297 -12.35 -8.73 -3.93
N LEU A 298 -11.55 -7.67 -4.00
CA LEU A 298 -10.11 -7.74 -4.19
C LEU A 298 -9.39 -7.08 -3.03
N ASP A 299 -8.45 -7.81 -2.43
CA ASP A 299 -7.54 -7.24 -1.46
C ASP A 299 -6.36 -6.53 -2.16
N SER A 300 -5.54 -5.84 -1.37
CA SER A 300 -4.37 -5.12 -1.87
C SER A 300 -3.44 -6.01 -2.72
N PHE A 301 -3.35 -7.32 -2.45
CA PHE A 301 -2.53 -8.25 -3.23
C PHE A 301 -3.20 -8.64 -4.55
N ASP A 302 -4.51 -8.88 -4.58
CA ASP A 302 -5.23 -9.16 -5.82
C ASP A 302 -5.15 -8.00 -6.79
N LEU A 303 -5.28 -6.78 -6.29
CA LEU A 303 -5.17 -5.56 -7.08
C LEU A 303 -3.78 -5.46 -7.73
N LEU A 304 -2.73 -5.83 -6.98
CA LEU A 304 -1.34 -5.83 -7.43
C LEU A 304 -1.03 -6.97 -8.43
N GLU A 305 -1.57 -8.17 -8.22
CA GLU A 305 -1.44 -9.30 -9.17
C GLU A 305 -2.17 -9.03 -10.48
N THR A 306 -3.41 -8.51 -10.39
CA THR A 306 -4.22 -8.13 -11.55
C THR A 306 -3.51 -7.05 -12.37
N TYR A 307 -2.81 -6.13 -11.71
CA TYR A 307 -1.97 -5.13 -12.35
C TYR A 307 -0.77 -5.70 -13.08
N THR A 308 -0.10 -6.70 -12.50
CA THR A 308 1.06 -7.34 -13.12
C THR A 308 0.65 -8.16 -14.35
N GLU A 309 -0.40 -8.98 -14.24
CA GLU A 309 -0.87 -9.83 -15.36
C GLU A 309 -1.30 -9.00 -16.57
N ILE A 310 -1.85 -7.81 -16.35
CA ILE A 310 -2.26 -6.92 -17.44
C ILE A 310 -1.10 -6.14 -18.06
N LEU A 311 -0.10 -5.74 -17.26
CA LEU A 311 1.14 -5.19 -17.81
C LEU A 311 1.81 -6.17 -18.78
N ASP A 312 1.86 -7.45 -18.39
CA ASP A 312 2.38 -8.53 -19.23
C ASP A 312 1.53 -8.73 -20.49
N LEU A 313 0.19 -8.71 -20.37
CA LEU A 313 -0.72 -8.83 -21.52
C LEU A 313 -0.60 -7.66 -22.51
N LEU A 314 -0.23 -6.47 -22.03
CA LEU A 314 -0.09 -5.27 -22.86
C LEU A 314 1.34 -5.03 -23.34
N ASP A 315 2.29 -5.91 -22.98
CA ASP A 315 3.74 -5.74 -23.20
C ASP A 315 4.25 -4.36 -22.71
N LEU A 316 3.65 -3.86 -21.64
CA LEU A 316 4.00 -2.58 -21.03
C LEU A 316 4.98 -2.80 -19.90
N LYS A 317 6.17 -2.20 -20.02
CA LYS A 317 7.15 -2.16 -18.93
C LYS A 317 7.00 -0.85 -18.17
N ILE A 318 6.26 -0.88 -17.06
CA ILE A 318 6.29 0.20 -16.08
C ILE A 318 7.35 -0.14 -15.04
N ASP A 319 8.30 0.77 -14.84
CA ASP A 319 9.41 0.63 -13.90
C ASP A 319 8.92 0.84 -12.46
N PHE A 320 8.18 -0.16 -11.94
CA PHE A 320 7.86 -0.23 -10.52
C PHE A 320 9.11 -0.68 -9.77
N GLN A 321 9.64 0.17 -8.88
CA GLN A 321 10.70 -0.21 -7.95
C GLN A 321 10.25 -1.21 -6.86
N ILE A 322 8.96 -1.58 -6.84
CA ILE A 322 8.43 -2.71 -6.06
C ILE A 322 8.02 -3.78 -7.05
N ASN A 323 8.86 -4.80 -7.23
CA ASN A 323 8.53 -5.97 -8.03
C ASN A 323 7.71 -6.95 -7.17
N LEU A 324 6.42 -7.00 -7.47
CA LEU A 324 5.37 -7.71 -6.73
C LEU A 324 5.41 -9.23 -6.92
N TYR A 325 6.09 -9.68 -7.97
CA TYR A 325 6.39 -11.10 -8.21
C TYR A 325 7.16 -11.71 -7.02
N TYR A 326 8.00 -10.90 -6.35
CA TYR A 326 8.77 -11.28 -5.17
C TYR A 326 7.91 -11.40 -3.89
N LEU A 327 6.92 -10.53 -3.73
CA LEU A 327 6.06 -10.51 -2.54
C LEU A 327 5.01 -11.63 -2.55
N ASN A 328 4.65 -12.14 -3.72
CA ASN A 328 3.62 -13.16 -3.86
C ASN A 328 4.18 -14.58 -4.00
N SER A 329 5.29 -14.78 -4.71
CA SER A 329 5.89 -16.10 -4.87
C SER A 329 6.40 -16.65 -3.53
N ILE A 330 7.08 -15.83 -2.73
CA ILE A 330 7.59 -16.22 -1.41
C ILE A 330 6.43 -16.44 -0.44
N ASN A 331 5.39 -15.60 -0.46
CA ASN A 331 4.21 -15.77 0.39
C ASN A 331 3.39 -17.00 -0.01
N LYS A 332 3.09 -17.24 -1.30
CA LYS A 332 2.37 -18.44 -1.76
C LYS A 332 3.16 -19.72 -1.48
N LEU A 333 4.48 -19.74 -1.70
CA LEU A 333 5.34 -20.88 -1.33
C LEU A 333 5.33 -21.12 0.18
N ALA A 334 5.49 -20.06 0.97
CA ALA A 334 5.47 -20.13 2.42
C ALA A 334 4.11 -20.60 2.94
N ASP A 335 3.01 -19.93 2.56
CA ASP A 335 1.65 -20.25 2.97
C ASP A 335 1.23 -21.67 2.58
N TYR A 336 1.60 -22.12 1.38
CA TYR A 336 1.35 -23.49 0.96
C TYR A 336 2.16 -24.51 1.77
N ILE A 337 3.45 -24.26 2.02
CA ILE A 337 4.29 -25.11 2.88
C ILE A 337 3.73 -25.16 4.32
N PHE A 338 3.24 -24.03 4.85
CA PHE A 338 2.73 -23.92 6.21
C PHE A 338 1.35 -24.53 6.43
N LYS A 339 0.47 -24.46 5.42
CA LYS A 339 -0.87 -25.06 5.47
C LYS A 339 -0.84 -26.57 5.71
N TYR A 340 0.27 -27.25 5.37
CA TYR A 340 0.32 -28.72 5.38
C TYR A 340 1.34 -29.36 6.35
N TYR A 341 2.39 -28.68 6.86
CA TYR A 341 3.51 -29.40 7.50
C TYR A 341 4.14 -28.87 8.81
N GLY A 342 3.62 -27.81 9.45
CA GLY A 342 3.88 -27.53 10.88
C GLY A 342 5.25 -26.97 11.32
N GLN A 343 5.19 -25.73 11.84
CA GLN A 343 5.93 -25.09 12.96
C GLN A 343 7.48 -25.05 13.07
N LYS A 344 8.31 -25.79 12.33
CA LYS A 344 9.79 -25.63 12.46
C LYS A 344 10.42 -24.62 11.52
N LEU A 345 9.82 -24.45 10.35
CA LEU A 345 10.15 -23.42 9.39
C LEU A 345 9.15 -22.27 9.59
N THR A 346 9.55 -21.03 9.38
CA THR A 346 8.67 -19.86 9.49
C THR A 346 8.80 -19.00 8.24
N LYS A 347 7.78 -18.17 7.96
CA LYS A 347 7.85 -17.16 6.89
C LYS A 347 9.13 -16.33 7.02
N ARG A 348 9.45 -15.95 8.27
CA ARG A 348 10.63 -15.18 8.62
C ARG A 348 11.92 -15.81 8.13
N ASP A 349 12.07 -17.13 8.16
CA ASP A 349 13.32 -17.78 7.74
C ASP A 349 13.58 -17.59 6.23
N PHE A 350 12.54 -17.69 5.39
CA PHE A 350 12.65 -17.41 3.96
C PHE A 350 12.87 -15.92 3.68
N PHE A 351 12.20 -15.02 4.40
CA PHE A 351 12.38 -13.58 4.22
C PHE A 351 13.76 -13.10 4.67
N VAL A 352 14.25 -13.56 5.81
CA VAL A 352 15.61 -13.26 6.31
C VAL A 352 16.65 -13.81 5.34
N SER A 353 16.45 -15.02 4.83
CA SER A 353 17.32 -15.57 3.79
C SER A 353 17.25 -14.75 2.50
N PHE A 354 16.08 -14.29 2.05
CA PHE A 354 15.94 -13.59 0.78
C PHE A 354 16.49 -12.16 0.83
N GLN A 355 16.15 -11.41 1.87
CA GLN A 355 16.41 -9.96 1.96
C GLN A 355 17.71 -9.63 2.71
N GLY A 356 18.25 -10.57 3.48
CA GLY A 356 19.41 -10.35 4.31
C GLY A 356 20.68 -10.05 3.50
N ASN A 357 21.45 -9.07 3.94
CA ASN A 357 22.73 -8.71 3.36
C ASN A 357 23.86 -9.48 4.05
N PHE A 358 24.40 -10.50 3.37
CA PHE A 358 25.42 -11.40 3.92
C PHE A 358 26.77 -10.73 4.20
N ASP A 359 27.00 -9.54 3.64
CA ASP A 359 28.22 -8.76 3.84
C ASP A 359 28.16 -7.93 5.15
N ILE A 360 26.99 -7.84 5.79
CA ILE A 360 26.79 -7.17 7.08
C ILE A 360 26.95 -8.19 8.21
N PRO A 361 27.97 -8.07 9.09
CA PRO A 361 28.23 -9.04 10.15
C PRO A 361 27.03 -9.34 11.05
N GLU A 362 26.26 -8.32 11.40
CA GLU A 362 25.11 -8.41 12.31
C GLU A 362 23.93 -9.19 11.69
N GLN A 363 23.83 -9.20 10.35
CA GLN A 363 22.79 -9.94 9.62
C GLN A 363 23.25 -11.35 9.25
N LYS A 364 24.56 -11.54 9.08
CA LYS A 364 25.14 -12.80 8.62
C LYS A 364 24.75 -13.99 9.49
N ASP A 365 24.80 -13.85 10.81
CA ASP A 365 24.45 -14.94 11.73
C ASP A 365 22.97 -15.31 11.64
N LEU A 366 22.09 -14.32 11.54
CA LEU A 366 20.64 -14.53 11.37
C LEU A 366 20.31 -15.19 10.03
N ILE A 367 21.03 -14.80 8.97
CA ILE A 367 20.90 -15.42 7.65
C ILE A 367 21.34 -16.88 7.70
N ILE A 368 22.50 -17.17 8.27
CA ILE A 368 23.01 -18.55 8.42
C ILE A 368 22.05 -19.41 9.25
N GLU A 369 21.49 -18.87 10.32
CA GLU A 369 20.49 -19.57 11.14
C GLU A 369 19.24 -19.91 10.32
N SER A 370 18.70 -18.93 9.60
CA SER A 370 17.51 -19.10 8.76
C SER A 370 17.75 -20.10 7.63
N GLU A 371 18.89 -20.00 6.95
CA GLU A 371 19.32 -20.91 5.89
C GLU A 371 19.57 -22.32 6.39
N SER A 372 20.06 -22.48 7.62
CA SER A 372 20.21 -23.79 8.28
C SER A 372 18.86 -24.47 8.51
N LYS A 373 17.82 -23.70 8.86
CA LYS A 373 16.45 -24.23 8.97
C LYS A 373 15.89 -24.61 7.61
N ILE A 374 16.13 -23.79 6.57
CA ILE A 374 15.73 -24.08 5.18
C ILE A 374 16.43 -25.34 4.66
N ALA A 375 17.73 -25.53 4.95
CA ALA A 375 18.47 -26.73 4.57
C ALA A 375 17.82 -28.00 5.14
N LYS A 376 17.36 -27.94 6.38
CA LYS A 376 16.70 -29.03 7.14
C LYS A 376 15.20 -29.17 6.86
N MET A 377 14.71 -28.54 5.78
CA MET A 377 13.34 -28.73 5.31
C MET A 377 13.04 -30.22 5.13
N ASP A 378 11.87 -30.66 5.59
CA ASP A 378 11.44 -32.05 5.45
C ASP A 378 11.38 -32.48 3.97
N PHE A 379 11.64 -33.76 3.69
CA PHE A 379 11.71 -34.27 2.33
C PHE A 379 10.40 -34.09 1.54
N LEU A 380 9.23 -34.26 2.18
CA LEU A 380 7.93 -34.05 1.53
C LEU A 380 7.73 -32.56 1.21
N VAL A 381 8.13 -31.69 2.13
CA VAL A 381 8.08 -30.23 1.94
C VAL A 381 9.02 -29.81 0.80
N PHE A 382 10.21 -30.40 0.71
CA PHE A 382 11.14 -30.17 -0.38
C PHE A 382 10.60 -30.64 -1.74
N GLN A 383 9.93 -31.79 -1.80
CA GLN A 383 9.32 -32.26 -3.06
C GLN A 383 8.26 -31.28 -3.57
N ILE A 384 7.42 -30.77 -2.67
CA ILE A 384 6.41 -29.75 -2.98
C ILE A 384 7.10 -28.46 -3.44
N PHE A 385 8.07 -27.96 -2.67
CA PHE A 385 8.87 -26.78 -2.99
C PHE A 385 9.51 -26.88 -4.39
N ASN A 386 10.15 -28.00 -4.70
CA ASN A 386 10.75 -28.28 -6.00
C ASN A 386 9.71 -28.41 -7.13
N SER A 387 8.52 -28.94 -6.83
CA SER A 387 7.42 -29.00 -7.80
C SER A 387 6.87 -27.62 -8.13
N LEU A 388 6.72 -26.74 -7.14
CA LEU A 388 6.27 -25.37 -7.30
C LEU A 388 7.26 -24.56 -8.14
N ILE A 389 8.56 -24.68 -7.88
CA ILE A 389 9.61 -24.06 -8.71
C ILE A 389 9.51 -24.49 -10.17
N LYS A 390 9.23 -25.78 -10.42
CA LYS A 390 9.09 -26.31 -11.79
C LYS A 390 7.82 -25.81 -12.48
N VAL A 391 6.71 -25.67 -11.75
CA VAL A 391 5.45 -25.15 -12.29
C VAL A 391 5.55 -23.65 -12.57
N SER A 392 6.23 -22.88 -11.71
CA SER A 392 6.48 -21.45 -11.89
C SER A 392 7.54 -21.11 -12.96
N SER A 393 8.15 -22.12 -13.59
CA SER A 393 9.18 -21.94 -14.62
C SER A 393 8.88 -22.83 -15.84
N PRO A 394 7.87 -22.48 -16.67
CA PRO A 394 7.36 -23.33 -17.75
C PRO A 394 8.41 -23.76 -18.78
N ASN A 395 9.52 -23.02 -18.89
CA ASN A 395 10.62 -23.27 -19.84
C ASN A 395 11.86 -23.95 -19.22
N LYS A 396 11.71 -24.70 -18.10
CA LYS A 396 12.75 -25.46 -17.37
C LYS A 396 13.92 -24.68 -16.78
N LYS A 397 14.05 -23.38 -17.04
CA LYS A 397 15.06 -22.53 -16.40
C LYS A 397 14.45 -21.90 -15.15
N ILE A 398 15.01 -22.22 -13.99
CA ILE A 398 14.68 -21.53 -12.74
C ILE A 398 15.14 -20.08 -12.92
N GLU A 399 14.24 -19.13 -12.69
CA GLU A 399 14.47 -17.73 -13.04
C GLU A 399 15.09 -16.90 -11.91
N PHE A 400 15.20 -17.46 -10.70
CA PHE A 400 15.58 -16.71 -9.50
C PHE A 400 16.77 -17.30 -8.75
N GLY A 401 17.76 -16.45 -8.40
CA GLY A 401 18.97 -16.86 -7.70
C GLY A 401 18.69 -17.50 -6.33
N PHE A 402 17.73 -16.97 -5.57
CA PHE A 402 17.40 -17.49 -4.24
C PHE A 402 16.78 -18.90 -4.26
N MET A 403 16.08 -19.28 -5.34
CA MET A 403 15.54 -20.64 -5.50
C MET A 403 16.67 -21.64 -5.68
N PHE A 404 17.68 -21.29 -6.49
CA PHE A 404 18.90 -22.09 -6.61
C PHE A 404 19.64 -22.23 -5.28
N LEU A 405 19.75 -21.14 -4.52
CA LEU A 405 20.33 -21.15 -3.17
C LEU A 405 19.57 -22.11 -2.23
N TRP A 406 18.25 -22.02 -2.13
CA TRP A 406 17.47 -22.88 -1.24
C TRP A 406 17.53 -24.36 -1.65
N LEU A 407 17.50 -24.66 -2.94
CA LEU A 407 17.74 -26.01 -3.45
C LEU A 407 19.15 -26.50 -3.10
N ALA A 408 20.17 -25.64 -3.22
CA ALA A 408 21.55 -25.97 -2.89
C ALA A 408 21.72 -26.29 -1.40
N LEU A 409 21.12 -25.47 -0.53
CA LEU A 409 21.12 -25.68 0.92
C LEU A 409 20.55 -27.05 1.30
N HIS A 410 19.38 -27.41 0.76
CA HIS A 410 18.78 -28.71 1.04
C HIS A 410 19.60 -29.89 0.48
N GLN A 411 20.14 -29.77 -0.74
CA GLN A 411 21.03 -30.82 -1.29
C GLN A 411 22.28 -31.01 -0.42
N SER A 412 22.79 -29.95 0.20
CA SER A 412 23.93 -30.04 1.11
C SER A 412 23.60 -30.79 2.40
N GLU A 413 22.38 -30.65 2.92
CA GLU A 413 21.89 -31.40 4.10
C GLU A 413 21.80 -32.90 3.78
N LEU A 414 21.40 -33.25 2.56
CA LEU A 414 21.41 -34.62 2.04
C LEU A 414 22.83 -35.13 1.67
N LYS A 415 23.88 -34.36 1.98
CA LYS A 415 25.30 -34.65 1.65
C LYS A 415 25.57 -34.78 0.14
N ASN A 416 24.69 -34.24 -0.71
CA ASN A 416 24.89 -34.20 -2.16
C ASN A 416 25.66 -32.92 -2.56
N TYR A 417 26.91 -32.80 -2.07
CA TYR A 417 27.70 -31.57 -2.20
C TYR A 417 28.02 -31.20 -3.66
N ARG A 418 28.17 -32.19 -4.56
CA ARG A 418 28.35 -31.93 -5.99
C ARG A 418 27.15 -31.17 -6.58
N LYS A 419 25.92 -31.61 -6.25
CA LYS A 419 24.71 -30.94 -6.72
C LYS A 419 24.50 -29.58 -6.05
N ALA A 420 24.78 -29.48 -4.76
CA ALA A 420 24.72 -28.22 -4.02
C ALA A 420 25.65 -27.16 -4.61
N ILE A 421 26.90 -27.53 -4.95
CA ILE A 421 27.87 -26.65 -5.60
C ILE A 421 27.40 -26.22 -6.99
N GLN A 422 26.86 -27.14 -7.80
CA GLN A 422 26.30 -26.77 -9.09
C GLN A 422 25.19 -25.73 -8.96
N LEU A 423 24.25 -25.94 -8.03
CA LEU A 423 23.10 -25.06 -7.83
C LEU A 423 23.52 -23.67 -7.31
N ILE A 424 24.42 -23.59 -6.33
CA ILE A 424 24.87 -22.29 -5.81
C ILE A 424 25.70 -21.52 -6.84
N GLN A 425 26.45 -22.21 -7.71
CA GLN A 425 27.12 -21.57 -8.85
C GLN A 425 26.12 -21.04 -9.88
N SER A 426 25.02 -21.76 -10.12
CA SER A 426 23.94 -21.24 -10.96
C SER A 426 23.22 -20.07 -10.30
N SER A 427 23.15 -19.96 -8.97
CA SER A 427 22.48 -18.83 -8.30
C SER A 427 23.07 -17.44 -8.59
N ARG A 428 24.27 -17.36 -9.17
CA ARG A 428 25.00 -16.11 -9.48
C ARG A 428 25.09 -15.78 -10.98
N GLU A 429 24.44 -16.55 -11.86
CA GLU A 429 24.51 -16.25 -13.30
C GLU A 429 23.84 -14.91 -13.61
N VAL A 430 24.46 -14.12 -14.49
CA VAL A 430 24.04 -12.74 -14.83
C VAL A 430 22.64 -12.69 -15.47
N ASN A 431 22.21 -13.79 -16.09
CA ASN A 431 20.92 -13.89 -16.79
C ASN A 431 19.77 -14.39 -15.89
N ILE A 432 20.00 -14.49 -14.58
CA ILE A 432 19.00 -14.94 -13.60
C ILE A 432 18.57 -13.73 -12.78
N MET A 433 17.28 -13.63 -12.47
CA MET A 433 16.73 -12.54 -11.66
C MET A 433 17.24 -12.64 -10.22
N ASN A 434 17.67 -11.51 -9.65
CA ASN A 434 18.26 -11.40 -8.32
C ASN A 434 19.39 -12.43 -8.07
N PRO A 435 20.51 -12.32 -8.80
CA PRO A 435 21.64 -13.20 -8.58
C PRO A 435 22.18 -13.04 -7.16
N ILE A 436 22.57 -14.14 -6.53
CA ILE A 436 23.14 -14.11 -5.18
C ILE A 436 24.53 -13.52 -5.24
N LYS A 437 24.80 -12.53 -4.39
CA LYS A 437 26.09 -11.85 -4.28
C LYS A 437 27.23 -12.83 -3.96
N ASP A 438 28.42 -12.51 -4.47
CA ASP A 438 29.61 -13.36 -4.38
C ASP A 438 30.00 -13.70 -2.94
N GLY A 439 29.88 -12.77 -1.98
CA GLY A 439 30.25 -13.03 -0.58
C GLY A 439 29.53 -14.24 0.02
N ARG A 440 28.22 -14.36 -0.25
CA ARG A 440 27.37 -15.46 0.22
C ARG A 440 27.63 -16.75 -0.54
N VAL A 441 27.78 -16.69 -1.86
CA VAL A 441 28.12 -17.85 -2.69
C VAL A 441 29.48 -18.43 -2.29
N ASN A 442 30.49 -17.59 -2.13
CA ASN A 442 31.84 -17.98 -1.77
C ASN A 442 31.90 -18.63 -0.39
N TYR A 443 31.13 -18.13 0.59
CA TYR A 443 31.00 -18.76 1.90
C TYR A 443 30.55 -20.22 1.78
N TYR A 444 29.47 -20.48 1.04
CA TYR A 444 28.94 -21.83 0.87
C TYR A 444 29.84 -22.73 0.02
N LEU A 445 30.45 -22.20 -1.04
CA LEU A 445 31.44 -22.94 -1.82
C LEU A 445 32.63 -23.38 -0.97
N GLN A 446 33.23 -22.48 -0.19
CA GLN A 446 34.35 -22.81 0.70
C GLN A 446 33.95 -23.85 1.75
N LYS A 447 32.72 -23.77 2.27
CA LYS A 447 32.20 -24.73 3.25
C LYS A 447 32.03 -26.11 2.63
N TRP A 448 31.43 -26.22 1.45
CA TRP A 448 31.07 -27.50 0.85
C TRP A 448 32.19 -28.16 0.05
N PHE A 449 33.12 -27.40 -0.54
CA PHE A 449 34.32 -27.98 -1.18
C PHE A 449 35.21 -28.74 -0.18
N LYS A 450 35.24 -28.33 1.09
CA LYS A 450 35.98 -29.05 2.14
C LYS A 450 35.36 -30.38 2.54
N LEU A 451 34.09 -30.59 2.18
CA LEU A 451 33.29 -31.78 2.54
C LEU A 451 33.13 -32.75 1.35
N LEU A 452 33.74 -32.41 0.21
CA LEU A 452 33.74 -33.12 -1.05
C LEU A 452 35.02 -33.94 -1.19
#